data_AF-A0A8S2RDD8-F1
#
_entry.id   AF-A0A8S2RDD8-F1
#
_cell.length_a   1.000
_cell.length_b   1.000
_cell.length_c   1.000
_cell.angle_alpha   90.00
_cell.angle_beta   90.00
_cell.angle_gamma   90.00
#
_symmetry.space_group_name_H-M   'P 1'
#
loop_
_entity.id
_entity.type
_entity.pdbx_description
1 polymer ?
#
loop_
_entity_poly.entity_id
_entity_poly.type
_entity_poly.pdbx_seq_one_letter_code
_entity_poly.pdbx_strand_id
1 'polypeptide(L)' 'MQGSTTRSREILFAVGGWCSGDAIACFEMFDSSSNEWKAAASMSKRRCGVGVGILNNRLYTIGGHDGVSYLNSVER' A
#
# COMPACT_ATOMS: atom_id res chain seq x y z
N MET A 1 3.31 -12.40 -38.64
CA MET A 1 2.48 -12.42 -37.42
C MET A 1 3.28 -11.71 -36.34
N GLN A 2 2.96 -10.45 -36.02
CA GLN A 2 3.59 -9.77 -34.88
C GLN A 2 2.87 -10.21 -33.62
N GLY A 3 3.57 -10.91 -32.72
CA GLY A 3 3.03 -11.31 -31.43
C GLY A 3 2.70 -10.05 -30.62
N SER A 4 1.44 -9.90 -30.24
CA SER A 4 1.01 -8.90 -29.27
C SER A 4 1.59 -9.28 -27.92
N THR A 5 2.71 -8.67 -27.53
CA THR A 5 3.21 -8.72 -26.16
C THR A 5 2.23 -7.94 -25.29
N THR A 6 1.30 -8.66 -24.67
CA THR A 6 0.42 -8.03 -23.67
C THR A 6 1.29 -7.67 -22.48
N ARG A 7 1.54 -6.38 -22.28
CA ARG A 7 2.27 -5.88 -21.13
C ARG A 7 1.45 -6.20 -19.88
N SER A 8 1.99 -7.01 -18.97
CA SER A 8 1.36 -7.25 -17.68
C SER A 8 1.13 -5.91 -16.98
N ARG A 9 -0.07 -5.70 -16.42
CA ARG A 9 -0.34 -4.51 -15.60
C ARG A 9 0.50 -4.61 -14.32
N GLU A 10 1.47 -3.73 -14.17
CA GLU A 10 2.32 -3.66 -12.99
C GLU A 10 1.74 -2.60 -12.06
N ILE A 11 1.53 -2.98 -10.80
CA ILE A 11 0.99 -2.09 -9.78
C ILE A 11 1.99 -2.05 -8.63
N LEU A 12 2.35 -0.84 -8.22
CA LEU A 12 3.12 -0.60 -7.00
C LEU A 12 2.18 0.00 -5.95
N PHE A 13 2.24 -0.51 -4.73
CA PHE A 13 1.47 0.02 -3.61
C PHE A 13 2.39 0.75 -2.64
N ALA A 14 1.99 1.95 -2.21
CA ALA A 14 2.60 2.66 -1.10
C ALA A 14 1.58 2.75 0.04
N VAL A 15 1.97 2.30 1.23
CA VAL A 15 1.04 2.07 2.35
C VAL A 15 1.63 2.65 3.63
N GLY A 16 0.86 3.51 4.30
CA GLY A 16 1.25 4.18 5.53
C GLY A 16 2.36 5.21 5.32
N GLY A 17 3.21 5.35 6.33
CA GLY A 17 4.36 6.24 6.33
C GLY A 17 4.37 7.20 7.51
N TRP A 18 5.33 8.13 7.48
CA TRP A 18 5.50 9.18 8.47
C TRP A 18 5.52 10.52 7.76
N CYS A 19 4.61 11.42 8.11
CA CYS A 19 4.52 12.75 7.52
C CYS A 19 4.26 13.77 8.62
N SER A 20 5.00 14.88 8.59
CA SER A 20 4.80 16.02 9.51
C SER A 20 4.77 15.65 10.99
N GLY A 21 5.59 14.66 11.39
CA GLY A 21 5.71 14.25 12.80
C GLY A 21 4.67 13.24 13.27
N ASP A 22 3.87 12.66 12.37
CA ASP A 22 2.89 11.65 12.73
C ASP A 22 2.80 10.51 11.70
N ALA A 23 2.30 9.37 12.14
CA ALA A 23 1.96 8.26 11.25
C ALA A 23 0.78 8.65 10.35
N ILE A 24 0.72 8.13 9.13
CA ILE A 24 -0.40 8.40 8.21
C ILE A 24 -1.15 7.13 7.83
N ALA A 25 -2.42 7.29 7.46
CA ALA A 25 -3.27 6.23 6.92
C ALA A 25 -3.29 6.24 5.38
N CYS A 26 -2.33 6.95 4.75
CA CYS A 26 -2.27 7.05 3.30
C CYS A 26 -2.08 5.67 2.68
N PHE A 27 -2.79 5.40 1.60
CA PHE A 27 -2.62 4.21 0.79
C PHE A 27 -2.95 4.60 -0.64
N GLU A 28 -1.93 4.48 -1.48
CA GLU A 28 -1.95 4.86 -2.89
C GLU A 28 -1.34 3.74 -3.74
N MET A 29 -1.76 3.69 -5.00
CA MET A 29 -1.22 2.75 -5.98
C MET A 29 -0.72 3.51 -7.20
N PHE A 30 0.44 3.12 -7.69
CA PHE A 30 0.93 3.52 -8.99
C PHE A 30 0.53 2.48 -10.03
N ASP A 31 -0.15 2.92 -11.09
CA ASP A 31 -0.51 2.09 -12.23
C ASP A 31 0.45 2.35 -13.39
N SER A 32 1.28 1.36 -13.73
CA SER A 32 2.28 1.51 -14.80
C SER A 32 1.68 1.71 -16.19
N SER A 33 0.41 1.33 -16.40
CA SER A 33 -0.27 1.49 -17.68
C SER A 33 -0.74 2.92 -17.94
N SER A 34 -1.20 3.63 -16.90
CA SER A 34 -1.59 5.05 -17.00
C SER A 34 -0.48 5.99 -16.56
N ASN A 35 0.60 5.48 -15.97
CA ASN A 35 1.71 6.26 -15.42
C ASN A 35 1.25 7.30 -14.38
N GLU A 36 0.37 6.87 -13.48
CA GLU A 36 -0.27 7.75 -12.50
C GLU A 36 -0.35 7.09 -11.12
N TRP A 37 -0.23 7.92 -10.09
CA TRP A 37 -0.61 7.57 -8.73
C TRP A 37 -2.10 7.80 -8.53
N LYS A 38 -2.77 6.85 -7.89
CA LYS A 38 -4.20 6.88 -7.58
C LYS A 38 -4.38 6.55 -6.11
N ALA A 39 -5.32 7.23 -5.46
CA ALA A 39 -5.74 6.84 -4.12
C ALA A 39 -6.28 5.40 -4.15
N ALA A 40 -5.86 4.60 -3.17
CA ALA A 40 -6.38 3.26 -2.93
C ALA A 40 -7.36 3.28 -1.74
N ALA A 41 -7.62 2.13 -1.10
CA ALA A 41 -8.46 2.05 0.09
C ALA A 41 -7.77 2.70 1.29
N SER A 42 -8.47 3.43 2.17
CA SER A 42 -7.83 3.96 3.40
C SER A 42 -7.61 2.85 4.43
N MET A 43 -6.49 2.88 5.16
CA MET A 43 -6.33 2.05 6.36
C MET A 43 -7.21 2.57 7.50
N SER A 44 -7.72 1.68 8.35
CA SER A 44 -8.49 2.03 9.54
C SER A 44 -7.60 2.60 10.65
N LYS A 45 -6.31 2.22 10.69
CA LYS A 45 -5.30 2.84 11.54
C LYS A 45 -4.19 3.48 10.71
N ARG A 46 -3.67 4.60 11.21
CA ARG A 46 -2.42 5.22 10.74
C ARG A 46 -1.26 4.31 11.12
N ARG A 47 -0.27 4.13 10.23
CA ARG A 47 0.85 3.21 10.46
C ARG A 47 2.14 3.76 9.85
N CYS A 48 3.23 3.81 10.63
CA CYS A 48 4.60 3.93 10.12
C CYS A 48 5.39 2.65 10.45
N GLY A 49 6.46 2.37 9.69
CA GLY A 49 7.22 1.12 9.83
C GLY A 49 6.35 -0.13 9.63
N VAL A 50 5.36 -0.03 8.73
CA VAL A 50 4.36 -1.07 8.49
C VAL A 50 4.93 -2.19 7.61
N GLY A 51 4.62 -3.44 7.95
CA GLY A 51 4.86 -4.58 7.05
C GLY A 51 3.73 -4.71 6.04
N VAL A 52 4.05 -5.00 4.77
CA VAL A 52 3.06 -5.17 3.70
C VAL A 52 3.30 -6.49 2.98
N GLY A 53 2.23 -7.24 2.70
CA GLY A 53 2.32 -8.50 1.95
C GLY A 53 1.07 -8.77 1.12
N ILE A 54 1.22 -9.51 0.03
CA ILE A 54 0.09 -9.96 -0.80
C ILE A 54 -0.10 -11.46 -0.60
N LEU A 55 -1.32 -11.87 -0.26
CA LEU A 55 -1.71 -13.27 -0.12
C LEU A 55 -3.11 -13.47 -0.71
N ASN A 56 -3.27 -14.45 -1.60
CA ASN A 56 -4.54 -14.77 -2.25
C ASN A 56 -5.21 -13.53 -2.87
N ASN A 57 -4.43 -12.74 -3.60
CA ASN A 57 -4.88 -11.53 -4.30
C ASN A 57 -5.46 -10.43 -3.38
N ARG A 58 -5.02 -10.39 -2.12
CA ARG A 58 -5.35 -9.35 -1.13
C ARG A 58 -4.08 -8.78 -0.53
N LEU A 59 -4.06 -7.47 -0.30
CA LEU A 59 -2.97 -6.77 0.36
C LEU A 59 -3.23 -6.76 1.87
N TYR A 60 -2.21 -7.06 2.66
CA TYR A 60 -2.27 -7.07 4.11
C TYR A 60 -1.29 -6.05 4.67
N THR A 61 -1.71 -5.33 5.70
CA THR A 61 -0.85 -4.44 6.48
C THR A 61 -0.66 -5.03 7.86
N ILE A 62 0.58 -5.14 8.31
CA ILE A 62 0.97 -5.94 9.48
C ILE A 62 1.76 -5.04 10.43
N GLY A 63 1.24 -4.87 11.64
CA GLY A 63 1.91 -4.13 12.70
C GLY A 63 2.23 -2.68 12.36
N GLY A 64 3.42 -2.21 12.76
CA GLY A 64 3.84 -0.81 12.65
C GLY A 64 3.58 -0.01 13.93
N HIS A 65 3.64 1.31 13.83
CA HIS A 65 3.41 2.26 14.92
C HIS A 65 2.40 3.33 14.48
N ASP A 66 1.40 3.67 15.30
CA ASP A 66 0.30 4.57 14.93
C ASP A 66 0.51 6.05 15.32
N GLY A 67 1.74 6.37 15.72
CA GLY A 67 2.11 7.68 16.28
C GLY A 67 2.06 7.71 17.81
N VAL A 68 1.41 6.72 18.44
CA VAL A 68 1.29 6.61 19.90
C VAL A 68 1.84 5.29 20.42
N SER A 69 1.56 4.18 19.74
CA SER A 69 1.90 2.83 20.19
C SER A 69 2.24 1.89 19.03
N TYR A 70 2.99 0.83 19.35
CA TYR A 70 3.21 -0.27 18.42
C TYR A 70 1.95 -1.12 18.28
N LEU A 71 1.67 -1.54 17.05
CA LEU A 71 0.51 -2.33 16.68
C LEU A 71 0.88 -3.81 16.57
N ASN A 72 0.04 -4.67 17.15
CA ASN A 72 0.04 -6.12 16.92
C ASN A 72 -1.09 -6.56 15.97
N SER A 73 -1.76 -5.59 15.33
CA SER A 73 -2.94 -5.82 14.48
C SER A 73 -2.56 -5.94 13.00
N VAL A 74 -3.39 -6.68 12.26
CA VAL A 74 -3.33 -6.85 10.81
C VAL A 74 -4.60 -6.31 10.17
N GLU A 75 -4.50 -5.59 9.05
CA GLU A 75 -5.62 -5.16 8.21
C GLU A 75 -5.52 -5.74 6.79
N ARG A 76 -6.63 -5.80 6.05
CA ARG A 76 -6.74 -6.30 4.68
C ARG A 76 -7.73 -5.51 3.83
#